data_AF-A0A3E0P383-F1
#
_entry.id   AF-A0A3E0P383-F1
#
_cell.length_a   1.000
_cell.length_b   1.000
_cell.length_c   1.000
_cell.angle_alpha   90.00
_cell.angle_beta   90.00
_cell.angle_gamma   90.00
#
_symmetry.space_group_name_H-M   'P 1'
#
loop_
_entity.id
_entity.type
_entity.pdbx_description
1 polymer ?
#
loop_
_entity_poly.entity_id
_entity_poly.type
_entity_poly.pdbx_seq_one_letter_code
_entity_poly.pdbx_strand_id
1 'polypeptide(L)'
;MAKAQKDFHRQRERLEARFVALAGRSGKPRGLEWVRCDFDDDVIYARHRQSGELSAFVGVTIGFEAVEGGGMEEVEAVGNMRAATAVFRVERGTWATDGRALFNLTPSEAVAFYQDNLEFVAHELAHNGG
;
A
#
# COMPACT_ATOMS: atom_id res chain seq x y z
N MET A 1 -0.59 -13.91 15.53
CA MET A 1 -1.22 -12.83 14.75
C MET A 1 -1.45 -11.59 15.60
N ALA A 2 -2.13 -11.67 16.76
CA ALA A 2 -2.40 -10.51 17.63
C ALA A 2 -1.20 -9.59 17.92
N LYS A 3 0.01 -10.15 18.17
CA LYS A 3 1.22 -9.33 18.38
C LYS A 3 1.62 -8.53 17.13
N ALA A 4 1.63 -9.18 15.96
CA ALA A 4 2.03 -8.56 14.71
C ALA A 4 1.05 -7.45 14.29
N GLN A 5 -0.26 -7.66 14.51
CA GLN A 5 -1.31 -6.65 14.29
C GLN A 5 -1.10 -5.44 15.21
N LYS A 6 -0.94 -5.67 16.52
CA LYS A 6 -0.66 -4.61 17.49
C LYS A 6 0.60 -3.82 17.15
N ASP A 7 1.65 -4.51 16.70
CA ASP A 7 2.91 -3.88 16.31
C ASP A 7 2.77 -3.10 14.99
N PHE A 8 1.94 -3.56 14.05
CA PHE A 8 1.61 -2.84 12.83
C PHE A 8 0.89 -1.53 13.16
N HIS A 9 -0.20 -1.59 13.92
CA HIS A 9 -0.97 -0.40 14.33
C HIS A 9 -0.12 0.65 15.02
N ARG A 10 0.76 0.23 15.94
CA ARG A 10 1.66 1.13 16.65
C ARG A 10 2.66 1.85 15.74
N GLN A 11 3.00 1.23 14.61
CA GLN A 11 3.99 1.74 13.66
C GLN A 11 3.35 2.32 12.40
N ARG A 12 2.02 2.28 12.29
CA ARG A 12 1.26 2.55 11.08
C ARG A 12 1.60 3.90 10.46
N GLU A 13 1.44 4.98 11.21
CA GLU A 13 1.73 6.35 10.73
C GLU A 13 3.17 6.48 10.21
N ARG A 14 4.14 5.89 10.92
CA ARG A 14 5.55 5.90 10.50
C ARG A 14 5.76 5.09 9.22
N LEU A 15 5.09 3.95 9.08
CA LEU A 15 5.19 3.10 7.90
C LEU A 15 4.55 3.76 6.69
N GLU A 16 3.38 4.37 6.84
CA GLU A 16 2.68 5.12 5.79
C GLU A 16 3.50 6.34 5.34
N ALA A 17 4.04 7.13 6.28
CA ALA A 17 4.93 8.24 5.93
C ALA A 17 6.17 7.76 5.15
N ARG A 18 6.76 6.63 5.56
CA ARG A 18 7.89 6.03 4.84
C ARG A 18 7.49 5.50 3.47
N PHE A 19 6.30 4.91 3.35
CA PHE A 19 5.76 4.46 2.08
C PHE A 19 5.63 5.63 1.11
N VAL A 20 5.01 6.74 1.51
CA VAL A 20 4.83 7.93 0.65
C VAL A 20 6.18 8.45 0.18
N ALA A 21 7.14 8.58 1.09
CA ALA A 21 8.50 9.03 0.76
C ALA A 21 9.23 8.11 -0.22
N LEU A 22 9.04 6.78 -0.14
CA LEU A 22 9.68 5.82 -1.04
C LEU A 22 8.95 5.69 -2.38
N ALA A 23 7.62 5.68 -2.35
CA ALA A 23 6.77 5.56 -3.53
C ALA A 23 6.93 6.76 -4.46
N GLY A 24 6.95 7.99 -3.91
CA GLY A 24 7.20 9.22 -4.67
C GLY A 24 8.58 9.23 -5.35
N ARG A 25 9.61 8.63 -4.71
CA ARG A 25 10.96 8.49 -5.31
C ARG A 25 11.05 7.43 -6.39
N SER A 26 10.11 6.49 -6.44
CA SER A 26 10.13 5.40 -7.43
C SER A 26 9.81 5.88 -8.86
N GLY A 27 9.27 7.10 -9.02
CA GLY A 27 9.02 7.73 -10.32
C GLY A 27 8.06 6.93 -11.20
N LYS A 28 7.14 6.17 -10.59
CA LYS A 28 6.13 5.38 -11.29
C LYS A 28 4.73 5.88 -10.92
N PRO A 29 3.88 6.22 -11.91
CA PRO A 29 4.18 6.35 -13.35
C PRO A 29 5.24 7.44 -13.62
N ARG A 30 6.03 7.29 -14.70
CA ARG A 30 7.06 8.29 -15.06
C ARG A 30 6.38 9.65 -15.29
N GLY A 31 6.98 10.72 -14.76
CA GLY A 31 6.57 12.12 -14.88
C GLY A 31 5.23 12.51 -14.21
N LEU A 32 4.77 11.70 -13.26
CA LEU A 32 3.73 12.08 -12.30
C LEU A 32 4.34 12.16 -10.90
N GLU A 33 4.02 13.22 -10.17
CA GLU A 33 4.32 13.34 -8.75
C GLU A 33 3.12 12.88 -7.91
N TRP A 34 3.42 12.15 -6.84
CA TRP A 34 2.41 11.70 -5.88
C TRP A 34 2.13 12.84 -4.92
N VAL A 35 0.99 13.50 -5.08
CA VAL A 35 0.66 14.71 -4.29
C VAL A 35 -0.26 14.42 -3.11
N ARG A 36 -0.97 13.29 -3.15
CA ARG A 36 -1.87 12.87 -2.08
C ARG A 36 -1.86 11.36 -1.92
N CYS A 37 -1.85 10.87 -0.69
CA CYS A 37 -2.08 9.47 -0.33
C CYS A 37 -3.09 9.45 0.81
N ASP A 38 -4.19 8.74 0.61
CA ASP A 38 -5.25 8.55 1.59
C ASP A 38 -5.34 7.05 1.88
N PHE A 39 -5.03 6.62 3.10
CA PHE A 39 -4.98 5.20 3.47
C PHE A 39 -6.29 4.78 4.14
N ASP A 40 -6.84 3.64 3.71
CA ASP A 40 -8.00 3.03 4.34
C ASP A 40 -7.61 2.39 5.67
N ASP A 41 -8.50 2.39 6.66
CA ASP A 41 -8.19 1.84 7.98
C ASP A 41 -8.14 0.30 8.02
N ASP A 42 -8.82 -0.36 7.09
CA ASP A 42 -8.86 -1.82 6.97
C ASP A 42 -7.50 -2.40 6.58
N VAL A 43 -7.14 -3.53 7.19
CA VAL A 43 -5.86 -4.22 6.95
C VAL A 43 -6.10 -5.69 6.65
N ILE A 44 -5.60 -6.15 5.49
CA ILE A 44 -5.57 -7.57 5.18
C ILE A 44 -4.15 -8.10 5.38
N TYR A 45 -4.04 -9.15 6.17
CA TYR A 45 -2.79 -9.85 6.39
C TYR A 45 -2.73 -11.07 5.49
N ALA A 46 -1.61 -11.22 4.78
CA ALA A 46 -1.31 -12.42 4.01
C ALA A 46 0.10 -12.90 4.29
N ARG A 47 0.31 -14.21 4.18
CA ARG A 47 1.62 -14.84 4.33
C ARG A 47 2.12 -15.27 2.96
N HIS A 48 3.37 -14.95 2.66
CA HIS A 48 4.03 -15.49 1.49
C HIS A 48 4.29 -16.98 1.69
N ARG A 49 3.78 -17.83 0.80
CA ARG A 49 3.78 -19.30 0.95
C ARG A 49 5.18 -19.89 1.00
N GLN A 50 6.10 -19.37 0.17
CA GLN A 50 7.46 -19.94 0.08
C GLN A 50 8.38 -19.48 1.22
N SER A 51 8.34 -18.19 1.57
CA SER A 51 9.23 -17.62 2.59
C SER A 51 8.63 -17.61 4.00
N GLY A 52 7.31 -17.79 4.11
CA GLY A 52 6.58 -17.66 5.38
C GLY A 52 6.44 -16.21 5.87
N GLU A 53 6.91 -15.23 5.10
CA GLU A 53 6.93 -13.81 5.47
C GLU A 53 5.51 -13.25 5.56
N LEU A 54 5.23 -12.50 6.62
CA LEU A 54 3.94 -11.85 6.83
C LEU A 54 3.92 -10.48 6.15
N SER A 55 2.85 -10.20 5.42
CA SER A 55 2.59 -8.92 4.77
C SER A 55 1.25 -8.35 5.25
N ALA A 56 1.16 -7.03 5.32
CA ALA A 56 -0.06 -6.27 5.52
C ALA A 56 -0.38 -5.48 4.24
N PHE A 57 -1.62 -5.59 3.78
CA PHE A 57 -2.17 -4.96 2.59
C PHE A 57 -3.20 -3.94 3.04
N VAL A 58 -2.96 -2.67 2.69
CA VAL A 58 -3.79 -1.54 3.10
C VAL A 58 -4.28 -0.82 1.85
N GLY A 59 -5.58 -0.52 1.78
CA GLY A 59 -6.12 0.27 0.69
C GLY A 59 -5.52 1.67 0.69
N VAL A 60 -5.16 2.20 -0.47
CA VAL A 60 -4.65 3.56 -0.59
C VAL A 60 -5.21 4.22 -1.85
N THR A 61 -5.72 5.42 -1.70
CA THR A 61 -6.09 6.30 -2.81
C THR A 61 -4.98 7.29 -3.06
N ILE A 62 -4.41 7.26 -4.27
CA ILE A 62 -3.26 8.08 -4.65
C ILE A 62 -3.69 9.13 -5.66
N GLY A 63 -3.41 10.41 -5.36
CA GLY A 63 -3.57 11.53 -6.27
C GLY A 63 -2.25 11.84 -6.99
N PHE A 64 -2.35 12.12 -8.30
CA PHE A 64 -1.22 12.47 -9.15
C PHE A 64 -1.36 13.88 -9.70
N GLU A 65 -0.26 14.62 -9.72
CA GLU A 65 -0.10 15.85 -10.50
C GLU A 65 0.97 15.65 -11.57
N ALA A 66 0.76 16.27 -12.74
CA ALA A 66 1.79 16.33 -13.78
C ALA A 66 2.91 17.26 -13.34
N VAL A 67 4.14 16.85 -13.60
CA VAL A 67 5.29 17.74 -13.49
C VAL A 67 5.31 18.65 -14.71
N GLU A 68 5.32 19.97 -14.50
CA GLU A 68 5.38 21.00 -15.54
C GLU A 68 6.60 20.79 -16.46
N GLY A 69 6.38 20.75 -17.78
CA GLY A 69 7.42 20.44 -18.77
C GLY A 69 7.74 18.95 -18.97
N GLY A 70 6.99 18.04 -18.34
CA GLY A 70 7.17 16.59 -18.45
C GLY A 70 6.49 15.91 -19.65
N GLY A 71 5.80 16.67 -20.51
CA GLY A 71 5.14 16.16 -21.72
C GLY A 71 3.89 15.31 -21.47
N MET A 72 3.29 15.40 -20.29
CA MET A 72 2.05 14.68 -19.90
C MET A 72 0.91 15.61 -19.47
N GLU A 73 1.02 16.89 -19.80
CA GLU A 73 0.03 17.94 -19.51
C GLU A 73 -1.34 17.66 -20.17
N GLU A 74 -1.38 16.85 -21.23
CA GLU A 74 -2.60 16.48 -21.96
C GLU A 74 -3.16 15.09 -21.60
N VAL A 75 -2.55 14.34 -20.68
CA VAL A 75 -3.05 13.01 -20.30
C VAL A 75 -4.17 13.18 -19.26
N GLU A 76 -5.39 12.72 -19.57
CA GLU A 76 -6.55 12.73 -18.64
C GLU A 76 -6.28 12.10 -17.25
N ALA A 77 -5.15 11.42 -17.07
CA ALA A 77 -4.70 10.91 -15.78
C ALA A 77 -4.25 12.00 -14.78
N VAL A 78 -3.97 13.22 -15.24
CA VAL A 78 -3.64 14.36 -14.39
C VAL A 78 -4.90 14.83 -13.68
N GLY A 79 -4.95 14.67 -12.36
CA GLY A 79 -6.16 14.91 -11.55
C GLY A 79 -6.98 13.66 -11.18
N ASN A 80 -6.61 12.48 -11.68
CA ASN A 80 -7.32 11.23 -11.35
C ASN A 80 -6.76 10.56 -10.10
N MET A 81 -7.57 10.54 -9.03
CA MET A 81 -7.36 9.66 -7.88
C MET A 81 -7.38 8.20 -8.35
N ARG A 82 -6.39 7.40 -7.95
CA ARG A 82 -6.35 5.96 -8.25
C ARG A 82 -6.38 5.14 -6.97
N ALA A 83 -7.28 4.17 -6.94
CA ALA A 83 -7.26 3.12 -5.95
C ALA A 83 -6.06 2.19 -6.19
N ALA A 84 -5.37 1.88 -5.11
CA ALA A 84 -4.27 0.95 -5.07
C ALA A 84 -4.24 0.25 -3.71
N THR A 85 -3.33 -0.71 -3.58
CA THR A 85 -3.03 -1.35 -2.31
C THR A 85 -1.56 -1.14 -1.95
N ALA A 86 -1.30 -0.52 -0.81
CA ALA A 86 0.02 -0.41 -0.22
C ALA A 86 0.42 -1.74 0.45
N VAL A 87 1.67 -2.15 0.27
CA VAL A 87 2.20 -3.39 0.83
C VAL A 87 3.28 -3.10 1.87
N PHE A 88 3.07 -3.65 3.07
CA PHE A 88 4.03 -3.63 4.18
C PHE A 88 4.43 -5.06 4.53
N ARG A 89 5.69 -5.29 4.88
CA ARG A 89 6.25 -6.63 5.10
C ARG A 89 7.03 -6.71 6.39
N VAL A 90 7.03 -7.88 7.02
CA VAL A 90 7.89 -8.15 8.18
C VAL A 90 9.30 -8.48 7.69
N GLU A 91 10.21 -7.52 7.85
CA GLU A 91 11.64 -7.70 7.57
C GLU A 91 12.39 -7.79 8.89
N ARG A 92 13.16 -8.88 9.09
CA ARG A 92 13.99 -9.09 10.29
C ARG A 92 13.23 -8.90 11.61
N GLY A 93 11.94 -9.26 11.63
CA GLY A 93 11.09 -9.18 12.83
C GLY A 93 10.43 -7.82 13.07
N THR A 94 10.58 -6.86 12.15
CA THR A 94 9.95 -5.54 12.22
C THR A 94 9.17 -5.23 10.95
N TRP A 95 8.10 -4.44 11.05
CA TRP A 95 7.37 -3.98 9.87
C TRP A 95 8.22 -2.99 9.07
N ALA A 96 8.19 -3.15 7.75
CA ALA A 96 8.91 -2.34 6.79
C ALA A 96 8.08 -2.14 5.52
N THR A 97 8.52 -1.20 4.68
CA THR A 97 7.98 -0.97 3.35
C THR A 97 9.11 -0.54 2.43
N ASP A 98 9.01 -0.96 1.17
CA ASP A 98 9.82 -0.52 0.03
C ASP A 98 9.07 0.48 -0.86
N GLY A 99 7.90 0.96 -0.43
CA GLY A 99 7.05 1.87 -1.22
C GLY A 99 6.24 1.16 -2.31
N ARG A 100 6.08 -0.17 -2.23
CA ARG A 100 5.35 -0.95 -3.24
C ARG A 100 3.83 -0.73 -3.14
N ALA A 101 3.25 -0.20 -4.22
CA ALA A 101 1.81 -0.12 -4.43
C ALA A 101 1.35 -1.06 -5.56
N LEU A 102 0.22 -1.72 -5.36
CA LEU A 102 -0.48 -2.53 -6.37
C LEU A 102 -1.67 -1.72 -6.88
N PHE A 103 -1.52 -1.11 -8.06
CA PHE A 103 -2.58 -0.28 -8.65
C PHE A 103 -3.75 -1.12 -9.15
N ASN A 104 -4.96 -0.52 -9.09
CA ASN A 104 -6.21 -1.10 -9.59
C ASN A 104 -6.62 -2.41 -8.91
N LEU A 105 -6.11 -2.66 -7.70
CA LEU A 105 -6.50 -3.80 -6.87
C LEU A 105 -6.75 -3.30 -5.45
N THR A 106 -7.87 -3.71 -4.87
CA THR A 106 -8.12 -3.63 -3.42
C THR A 106 -7.27 -4.67 -2.66
N PRO A 107 -7.11 -4.55 -1.34
CA PRO A 107 -6.36 -5.53 -0.55
C PRO A 107 -6.84 -6.97 -0.74
N SER A 108 -8.16 -7.18 -0.78
CA SER A 108 -8.76 -8.51 -0.96
C SER A 108 -8.46 -9.07 -2.34
N GLU A 109 -8.63 -8.25 -3.38
CA GLU A 109 -8.34 -8.64 -4.76
C GLU A 109 -6.85 -8.91 -4.96
N ALA A 110 -5.97 -8.13 -4.34
CA ALA A 110 -4.53 -8.36 -4.39
C ALA A 110 -4.15 -9.73 -3.83
N VAL A 111 -4.67 -10.10 -2.65
CA VAL A 111 -4.39 -11.41 -2.05
C VAL A 111 -4.95 -12.55 -2.90
N ALA A 112 -6.16 -12.39 -3.44
CA ALA A 112 -6.78 -13.38 -4.33
C ALA A 112 -6.02 -13.52 -5.66
N PHE A 113 -5.62 -12.41 -6.28
CA PHE A 113 -4.88 -12.39 -7.54
C PHE A 113 -3.53 -13.08 -7.41
N TYR A 114 -2.85 -12.92 -6.27
CA TYR A 114 -1.55 -13.54 -5.98
C TYR A 114 -1.65 -14.82 -5.13
N GLN A 115 -2.80 -15.50 -5.11
CA GLN A 115 -3.07 -16.67 -4.24
C GLN A 115 -2.07 -17.84 -4.38
N ASP A 116 -1.42 -17.98 -5.54
CA ASP A 116 -0.37 -18.99 -5.76
C ASP A 116 0.86 -18.74 -4.89
N ASN A 117 1.10 -17.48 -4.50
CA ASN A 117 2.23 -17.04 -3.68
C ASN A 117 1.80 -16.53 -2.31
N LEU A 118 0.54 -16.12 -2.15
CA LEU A 118 0.00 -15.55 -0.92
C LEU A 118 -1.10 -16.43 -0.33
N GLU A 119 -1.07 -16.56 0.98
CA GLU A 119 -2.12 -17.18 1.77
C GLU A 119 -2.77 -16.09 2.63
N PHE A 120 -4.09 -15.92 2.51
CA PHE A 120 -4.85 -15.04 3.40
C PHE A 120 -4.72 -15.53 4.85
N VAL A 121 -4.44 -14.60 5.77
CA VAL A 121 -4.24 -14.91 7.19
C VAL A 121 -5.34 -14.31 8.06
N ALA A 122 -5.65 -13.03 7.86
CA ALA A 122 -6.64 -12.32 8.67
C ALA A 122 -7.10 -11.05 7.95
N HIS A 123 -8.30 -10.60 8.29
CA HIS A 123 -8.81 -9.28 7.95
C HIS A 123 -9.10 -8.53 9.25
N GLU A 124 -8.49 -7.37 9.40
CA GLU A 124 -8.71 -6.44 10.49
C GLU A 124 -9.51 -5.26 9.94
N LEU A 125 -10.79 -5.23 10.28
CA LEU A 125 -11.66 -4.12 9.94
C LEU A 125 -11.33 -2.93 10.83
N ALA A 126 -11.49 -1.72 10.28
CA ALA A 126 -11.48 -0.48 11.03
C ALA A 126 -12.40 -0.65 12.24
N HIS A 127 -11.86 -0.43 13.43
CA HIS A 127 -12.71 -0.30 14.61
C HIS A 127 -13.46 1.01 14.44
N ASN A 128 -14.69 0.94 13.93
CA ASN A 128 -15.66 2.04 14.06
C ASN A 128 -15.80 2.31 15.56
N GLY A 129 -15.07 3.31 16.04
CA GLY A 129 -15.29 3.88 17.37
C GLY A 129 -16.71 4.43 17.39
N GLY A 130 -17.59 3.75 18.13
CA GLY A 130 -18.87 4.32 18.55
C GLY A 130 -18.68 5.37 19.63
#